data_AF-A0A931HBD1-F1
#
_entry.id   AF-A0A931HBD1-F1
#
_cell.length_a   1.000
_cell.length_b   1.000
_cell.length_c   1.000
_cell.angle_alpha   90.00
_cell.angle_beta   90.00
_cell.angle_gamma   90.00
#
_symmetry.space_group_name_H-M   'P 1'
#
loop_
_entity.id
_entity.type
_entity.pdbx_description
1 polymer ?
#
loop_
_entity_poly.entity_id
_entity_poly.type
_entity_poly.pdbx_seq_one_letter_code
_entity_poly.pdbx_strand_id
1 'polypeptide(L)' 'MKAMSSEQRFWVAVLVIGGYLAFGAAAIFIPHAENATIFINTVLATMGPLVGWVVKGLFDQPRAEP' A
#
# COMPACT_ATOMS: atom_id res chain seq x y z
N MET A 1 5.44 21.65 5.68
CA MET A 1 5.41 20.84 4.44
C MET A 1 4.31 21.41 3.54
N LYS A 2 4.56 21.62 2.25
CA LYS A 2 3.54 22.13 1.31
C LYS A 2 2.41 21.09 1.19
N ALA A 3 1.15 21.51 1.29
CA ALA A 3 0.03 20.60 1.10
C ALA A 3 0.08 20.02 -0.32
N MET A 4 0.07 18.69 -0.43
CA MET A 4 0.02 17.99 -1.72
C MET A 4 -1.32 18.26 -2.40
N SER A 5 -1.31 18.44 -3.72
CA SER A 5 -2.53 18.56 -4.52
C SER A 5 -3.33 17.25 -4.53
N SER A 6 -4.64 17.31 -4.78
CA SER A 6 -5.50 16.13 -4.87
C SER A 6 -5.04 15.12 -5.93
N GLU A 7 -4.53 15.62 -7.06
CA GLU A 7 -3.97 14.80 -8.12
C GLU A 7 -2.69 14.07 -7.66
N GLN A 8 -1.81 14.76 -6.93
CA GLN A 8 -0.61 14.13 -6.36
C GLN A 8 -0.98 13.05 -5.33
N ARG A 9 -1.99 13.29 -4.48
CA ARG A 9 -2.47 12.30 -3.51
C ARG A 9 -3.02 11.05 -4.20
N PHE A 10 -3.77 11.24 -5.28
CA PHE A 10 -4.29 10.14 -6.09
C PHE A 10 -3.17 9.29 -6.69
N TRP A 11 -2.18 9.92 -7.35
CA TRP A 11 -1.05 9.18 -7.93
C TRP A 11 -0.20 8.48 -6.86
N VAL A 12 0.01 9.10 -5.70
CA VAL A 12 0.71 8.46 -4.59
C VAL A 12 -0.09 7.26 -4.07
N ALA A 13 -1.42 7.36 -3.94
CA ALA A 13 -2.24 6.22 -3.54
C ALA A 13 -2.16 5.07 -4.56
N VAL A 14 -2.19 5.39 -5.86
CA VAL A 14 -2.01 4.39 -6.94
C VAL A 14 -0.65 3.71 -6.84
N LEU A 15 0.43 4.47 -6.60
CA LEU A 15 1.77 3.89 -6.44
C LEU A 15 1.87 2.99 -5.22
N VAL A 16 1.30 3.39 -4.08
CA VAL A 16 1.33 2.60 -2.85
C VAL A 16 0.53 1.30 -2.99
N ILE A 17 -0.69 1.37 -3.52
CA ILE A 17 -1.53 0.18 -3.75
C ILE A 17 -0.90 -0.72 -4.82
N GLY A 18 -0.48 -0.12 -5.94
CA GLY A 18 0.15 -0.84 -7.05
C GLY A 18 1.44 -1.55 -6.63
N GLY A 19 2.29 -0.88 -5.82
CA GLY A 19 3.51 -1.48 -5.27
C GLY A 19 3.21 -2.66 -4.34
N TYR A 20 2.19 -2.55 -3.50
CA TYR A 20 1.74 -3.65 -2.63
C TYR A 20 1.25 -4.86 -3.44
N LEU A 21 0.44 -4.63 -4.48
CA LEU A 21 -0.05 -5.70 -5.36
C LEU A 21 1.09 -6.33 -6.18
N ALA A 22 2.01 -5.51 -6.69
CA ALA A 22 3.18 -5.99 -7.43
C ALA A 22 4.10 -6.84 -6.55
N PHE A 23 4.30 -6.45 -5.29
CA PHE A 23 5.04 -7.25 -4.32
C PHE A 23 4.37 -8.60 -4.08
N GLY A 24 3.04 -8.63 -3.86
CA GLY A 24 2.30 -9.87 -3.70
C GLY A 24 2.36 -10.77 -4.94
N ALA A 25 2.26 -10.20 -6.13
CA ALA A 25 2.37 -10.93 -7.40
C ALA A 25 3.80 -11.48 -7.61
N ALA A 26 4.83 -10.69 -7.34
CA ALA A 26 6.23 -11.12 -7.45
C ALA A 26 6.55 -12.28 -6.50
N ALA A 27 5.91 -12.30 -5.32
CA ALA A 27 6.09 -13.34 -4.33
C ALA A 27 5.58 -14.73 -4.79
N ILE A 28 4.69 -14.78 -5.78
CA ILE A 28 4.20 -16.04 -6.40
C ILE A 28 5.31 -16.73 -7.21
N PHE A 29 6.27 -15.97 -7.77
CA PHE A 29 7.34 -16.51 -8.61
C PHE A 29 8.56 -16.97 -7.81
N ILE A 30 8.58 -16.80 -6.48
CA ILE A 30 9.68 -17.23 -5.62
C ILE A 30 9.55 -18.75 -5.38
N PRO A 31 10.54 -19.58 -5.77
CA PRO A 31 10.46 -21.03 -5.58
C PRO A 31 10.23 -21.38 -4.11
N HIS A 32 9.15 -22.13 -3.88
CA HIS A 32 8.58 -22.37 -2.57
C HIS A 32 9.39 -23.40 -1.76
N ALA A 33 10.24 -22.93 -0.86
CA ALA A 33 10.43 -23.64 0.41
C ALA A 33 9.19 -23.35 1.27
N GLU A 34 8.60 -24.35 1.94
CA GLU A 34 7.34 -24.22 2.70
C GLU A 34 7.30 -23.00 3.64
N ASN A 35 8.44 -22.62 4.22
CA ASN A 35 8.58 -21.47 5.11
C ASN A 35 8.45 -20.10 4.40
N ALA A 36 8.79 -20.01 3.11
CA ALA A 36 8.71 -18.77 2.34
C ALA A 36 7.25 -18.37 2.05
N THR A 37 6.40 -19.36 1.75
CA THR A 37 4.97 -19.14 1.47
C THR A 37 4.21 -18.60 2.69
N ILE A 38 4.51 -19.13 3.89
CA ILE A 38 3.93 -18.65 5.14
C ILE A 38 4.38 -17.21 5.40
N PHE A 39 5.69 -16.94 5.30
CA PHE A 39 6.25 -15.60 5.50
C PHE A 39 5.61 -14.56 4.57
N ILE A 40 5.50 -14.86 3.28
CA ILE A 40 4.88 -13.98 2.27
C ILE A 40 3.42 -13.67 2.64
N ASN A 41 2.63 -14.69 2.96
CA ASN A 41 1.23 -14.50 3.33
C ASN A 41 1.06 -13.68 4.62
N THR A 42 1.93 -13.90 5.61
CA THR A 42 1.93 -13.10 6.85
C THR A 42 2.32 -11.64 6.58
N VAL A 43 3.34 -11.40 5.76
CA VAL A 43 3.75 -10.04 5.37
C VAL A 43 2.63 -9.33 4.62
N LEU A 44 2.00 -9.98 3.63
CA LEU A 44 0.86 -9.40 2.91
C LEU A 44 -0.31 -9.09 3.86
N ALA A 45 -0.69 -10.05 4.72
CA ALA A 45 -1.80 -9.88 5.66
C ALA A 45 -1.56 -8.74 6.67
N THR A 46 -0.31 -8.52 7.09
CA THR A 46 0.05 -7.47 8.07
C THR A 46 0.30 -6.11 7.41
N MET A 47 0.82 -6.08 6.18
CA MET A 47 1.08 -4.85 5.43
C MET A 47 -0.18 -4.27 4.77
N GLY A 48 -1.17 -5.10 4.43
CA GLY A 48 -2.44 -4.65 3.84
C GLY A 48 -3.16 -3.57 4.66
N PRO A 49 -3.36 -3.75 5.98
CA PRO A 49 -3.90 -2.71 6.86
C PRO A 49 -3.06 -1.43 6.90
N LEU A 50 -1.73 -1.54 6.87
CA LEU A 50 -0.83 -0.38 6.84
C LEU A 50 -1.00 0.42 5.53
N VAL A 51 -1.06 -0.28 4.39
CA VAL A 51 -1.35 0.34 3.09
C VAL A 51 -2.69 1.07 3.12
N GLY A 52 -3.74 0.43 3.67
CA GLY A 52 -5.04 1.05 3.85
C GLY A 52 -4.98 2.32 4.72
N TRP A 53 -4.21 2.30 5.80
CA TRP A 53 -4.04 3.45 6.69
C TRP A 53 -3.28 4.61 6.02
N VAL A 54 -2.22 4.31 5.26
CA VAL A 54 -1.47 5.31 4.48
C VAL A 54 -2.38 5.96 3.45
N VAL A 55 -3.11 5.16 2.68
CA VAL A 55 -4.05 5.67 1.67
C VAL A 55 -5.13 6.53 2.33
N LYS A 56 -5.73 6.05 3.43
CA LYS A 56 -6.71 6.83 4.21
C LYS A 56 -6.12 8.16 4.67
N GLY A 57 -4.91 8.18 5.25
CA GLY A 57 -4.24 9.42 5.69
C GLY A 57 -3.95 10.43 4.57
N LEU A 58 -3.80 9.98 3.32
CA LEU A 58 -3.65 10.87 2.16
C LEU A 58 -4.95 11.64 1.85
N PHE A 59 -6.11 11.02 2.09
CA PHE A 59 -7.42 11.58 1.75
C PHE A 59 -8.20 12.16 2.95
N ASP A 60 -7.86 11.73 4.17
CA ASP A 60 -8.47 12.20 5.42
C ASP A 60 -7.95 13.58 5.85
N GLN A 61 -6.99 14.19 5.14
CA GLN A 61 -6.59 15.55 5.48
C GLN A 61 -7.84 16.43 5.48
N PRO A 62 -8.03 17.24 6.54
CA PRO A 62 -9.25 18.00 6.73
C PRO A 62 -9.51 18.76 5.45
N ARG A 63 -10.65 18.45 4.82
CA ARG A 63 -11.23 19.28 3.77
C ARG A 63 -11.19 20.68 4.37
N ALA A 64 -10.29 21.53 3.87
CA ALA A 64 -10.21 22.90 4.33
C ALA A 64 -11.64 23.43 4.22
N GLU A 65 -12.28 23.59 5.37
CA GLU A 65 -13.66 24.04 5.46
C GLU A 65 -13.73 25.47 4.90
N PRO A 66 -14.90 25.86 4.38
CA PRO A 66 -15.09 26.76 3.22
C PRO A 66 -14.47 28.16 3.32
#